data_AF-A0AAD4Z5X7-F1
#
_entry.id   AF-A0AAD4Z5X7-F1
#
_cell.length_a   1.000
_cell.length_b   1.000
_cell.length_c   1.000
_cell.angle_alpha   90.00
_cell.angle_beta   90.00
_cell.angle_gamma   90.00
#
_symmetry.space_group_name_H-M   'P 1'
#
loop_
_entity.id
_entity.type
_entity.pdbx_description
1 polymer ?
#
loop_
_entity_poly.entity_id
_entity_poly.type
_entity_poly.pdbx_seq_one_letter_code
_entity_poly.pdbx_strand_id
1 'polypeptide(L)'
;MVNTFKSMRREEVALCVEAIRAAANSGSIVVDLSDNASSLSVYMSCRMVFGKKYMDVEFDGRGLMSVVKEGTKLLSAPNLGDYIPFLLLPLTSKGLQSA
;
A
#
# COMPACT_ATOMS: atom_id res chain seq x y z
N MET A 1 -12.16 3.73 16.43
CA MET A 1 -11.79 3.45 15.02
C MET A 1 -12.65 2.35 14.38
N VAL A 2 -12.72 1.13 14.95
CA VAL A 2 -13.46 0.00 14.32
C VAL A 2 -14.96 0.25 14.15
N ASN A 3 -15.66 0.83 15.12
CA ASN A 3 -17.10 1.09 14.97
C ASN A 3 -17.42 2.32 14.10
N THR A 4 -16.56 3.34 14.13
CA THR A 4 -16.71 4.57 13.33
C THR A 4 -16.78 4.28 11.83
N PHE A 5 -15.94 3.36 11.35
CA PHE A 5 -15.89 2.98 9.93
C PHE A 5 -16.70 1.72 9.60
N LYS A 6 -17.60 1.27 10.47
CA LYS A 6 -18.36 0.01 10.25
C LYS A 6 -19.20 0.07 8.98
N SER A 7 -19.91 1.17 8.75
CA SER A 7 -20.74 1.36 7.55
C SER A 7 -19.88 1.34 6.28
N MET A 8 -18.79 2.12 6.28
CA MET A 8 -17.82 2.17 5.20
C MET A 8 -17.19 0.81 4.88
N ARG A 9 -16.74 0.05 5.90
CA ARG A 9 -16.18 -1.29 5.66
C ARG A 9 -17.20 -2.23 5.01
N ARG A 10 -18.46 -2.18 5.45
CA ARG A 10 -19.52 -3.02 4.86
C ARG A 10 -19.75 -2.64 3.40
N GLU A 11 -19.81 -1.36 3.09
CA GLU A 11 -19.96 -0.84 1.72
C GLU A 11 -18.81 -1.31 0.81
N GLU A 12 -17.55 -1.06 1.19
CA GLU A 12 -16.40 -1.39 0.34
C GLU A 12 -16.20 -2.91 0.19
N VAL A 13 -16.49 -3.70 1.24
CA VAL A 13 -16.46 -5.17 1.14
C VAL A 13 -17.56 -5.70 0.22
N ALA A 14 -18.76 -5.11 0.24
CA ALA A 14 -19.83 -5.51 -0.67
C ALA A 14 -19.45 -5.26 -2.13
N LEU A 15 -18.84 -4.11 -2.43
CA LEU A 15 -18.32 -3.80 -3.77
C LEU A 15 -17.23 -4.80 -4.20
N CYS A 16 -16.32 -5.17 -3.30
CA CYS A 16 -15.29 -6.16 -3.57
C CYS A 16 -15.88 -7.54 -3.92
N VAL A 17 -16.91 -7.99 -3.19
CA VAL A 17 -17.60 -9.25 -3.47
C VAL A 17 -18.29 -9.22 -4.84
N GLU A 18 -18.92 -8.10 -5.22
CA GLU A 18 -19.52 -7.98 -6.55
C GLU A 18 -18.47 -7.99 -7.66
N ALA A 19 -17.30 -7.35 -7.45
CA ALA A 19 -16.20 -7.40 -8.40
C ALA A 19 -15.66 -8.83 -8.59
N ILE A 20 -15.51 -9.59 -7.49
CA ILE A 20 -15.10 -11.00 -7.53
C ILE A 20 -16.14 -11.84 -8.29
N ARG A 21 -17.43 -11.62 -8.01
CA ARG A 21 -18.52 -12.32 -8.70
C ARG A 21 -18.51 -12.02 -10.20
N ALA A 22 -18.33 -10.76 -10.59
CA ALA A 22 -18.23 -10.36 -11.98
C ALA A 22 -17.03 -11.03 -12.68
N ALA A 23 -15.87 -11.07 -12.03
CA ALA A 23 -14.67 -11.74 -12.55
C ALA A 23 -14.89 -13.25 -12.72
N ALA A 24 -15.53 -13.92 -11.75
CA ALA A 24 -15.86 -15.34 -11.83
C ALA A 24 -16.88 -15.64 -12.95
N ASN A 25 -17.91 -14.80 -13.09
CA ASN A 25 -18.94 -14.96 -14.12
C ASN A 25 -18.44 -14.67 -15.55
N SER A 26 -17.28 -14.01 -15.70
CA SER A 26 -16.67 -13.71 -17.00
C SER A 26 -15.95 -14.91 -17.63
N GLY A 27 -16.10 -16.11 -17.05
CA GLY A 27 -15.47 -17.34 -17.53
C GLY A 27 -14.05 -17.57 -17.01
N SER A 28 -13.60 -16.79 -16.01
CA SER A 28 -12.30 -17.02 -15.39
C SER A 28 -12.35 -18.23 -14.47
N ILE A 29 -11.46 -19.20 -14.70
CA ILE A 29 -11.32 -20.40 -13.84
C ILE A 29 -10.62 -20.05 -12.51
N VAL A 30 -9.86 -18.96 -12.48
CA VAL A 30 -9.09 -18.49 -11.32
C VAL A 30 -9.27 -16.99 -11.14
N VAL A 31 -9.55 -16.55 -9.91
CA VAL A 31 -9.62 -15.12 -9.56
C VAL A 31 -8.48 -14.85 -8.58
N ASP A 32 -7.57 -13.92 -8.93
CA ASP A 32 -6.53 -13.47 -8.00
C ASP A 32 -7.13 -12.53 -6.95
N LEU A 33 -7.25 -13.02 -5.73
CA LEU A 33 -7.80 -12.26 -4.61
C LEU A 33 -6.81 -11.25 -4.03
N SER A 34 -5.51 -11.36 -4.35
CA SER A 34 -4.46 -10.48 -3.83
C SER A 34 -4.66 -9.05 -4.32
N ASP A 35 -5.01 -8.89 -5.59
CA ASP A 35 -5.31 -7.59 -6.20
C ASP A 35 -6.60 -6.98 -5.64
N ASN A 36 -7.63 -7.80 -5.43
CA ASN A 36 -8.87 -7.36 -4.78
C ASN A 36 -8.64 -6.92 -3.33
N ALA A 37 -7.87 -7.68 -2.55
CA ALA A 37 -7.59 -7.39 -1.15
C ALA A 37 -6.68 -6.17 -0.97
N SER A 38 -5.65 -6.04 -1.81
CA SER A 38 -4.74 -4.89 -1.79
C SER A 38 -5.47 -3.61 -2.21
N SER A 39 -6.25 -3.65 -3.29
CA SER A 39 -7.07 -2.52 -3.72
C SER A 39 -8.02 -2.09 -2.62
N LEU A 40 -8.78 -3.03 -2.04
CA LEU A 40 -9.70 -2.75 -0.94
C LEU A 40 -9.00 -2.07 0.25
N SER A 41 -7.83 -2.58 0.63
CA SER A 41 -7.02 -2.03 1.74
C SER A 41 -6.57 -0.60 1.47
N VAL A 42 -6.15 -0.32 0.23
CA VAL A 42 -5.72 1.00 -0.22
C VAL A 42 -6.89 1.99 -0.24
N TYR A 43 -8.01 1.63 -0.87
CA TYR A 43 -9.22 2.48 -0.90
C TYR A 43 -9.72 2.83 0.50
N MET A 44 -9.81 1.83 1.39
CA MET A 44 -10.23 2.05 2.76
C MET A 44 -9.25 2.96 3.51
N SER A 45 -7.94 2.74 3.37
CA SER A 45 -6.91 3.56 4.03
C SER A 45 -6.96 5.01 3.56
N CYS A 46 -7.06 5.25 2.25
CA CYS A 46 -7.16 6.60 1.71
C CYS A 46 -8.42 7.32 2.17
N ARG A 47 -9.57 6.64 2.17
CA ARG A 47 -10.83 7.25 2.62
C ARG A 47 -10.87 7.44 4.15
N MET A 48 -10.17 6.62 4.94
CA MET A 48 -10.03 6.81 6.39
C MET A 48 -9.06 7.95 6.76
N VAL A 49 -7.95 8.10 6.04
CA VAL A 49 -6.90 9.08 6.35
C VAL A 49 -7.19 10.44 5.72
N PHE A 50 -7.62 10.44 4.45
CA PHE A 50 -7.83 11.67 3.67
C PHE A 50 -9.31 12.06 3.54
N GLY A 51 -10.24 11.22 4.00
CA GLY A 51 -11.68 11.50 3.94
C GLY A 51 -12.31 11.43 2.54
N LYS A 52 -11.55 11.01 1.51
CA LYS A 52 -11.99 10.95 0.11
C LYS A 52 -11.73 9.58 -0.51
N LYS A 53 -12.61 9.14 -1.41
CA LYS A 53 -12.44 7.91 -2.20
C LYS A 53 -11.57 8.25 -3.41
N TYR A 54 -10.27 7.95 -3.31
CA TYR A 54 -9.34 8.25 -4.39
C TYR A 54 -9.48 7.25 -5.53
N MET A 55 -9.61 7.72 -6.77
CA MET A 55 -9.64 6.84 -7.96
C MET A 55 -8.24 6.74 -8.58
N ASP A 56 -7.98 5.65 -9.32
CA ASP A 56 -6.69 5.42 -9.97
C ASP A 56 -6.28 6.57 -10.93
N VAL A 57 -7.27 7.31 -11.45
CA VAL A 57 -7.08 8.49 -12.30
C VAL A 57 -6.45 9.70 -11.59
N GLU A 58 -6.48 9.75 -10.26
CA GLU A 58 -5.93 10.87 -9.48
C GLU A 58 -4.41 10.74 -9.23
N PHE A 59 -3.81 9.58 -9.54
CA PHE A 59 -2.38 9.30 -9.39
C PHE A 59 -1.69 9.17 -10.76
N ASP A 60 -1.56 10.31 -11.46
CA ASP A 60 -0.69 10.57 -12.63
C ASP A 60 -0.55 9.41 -13.65
N GLY A 61 -1.66 8.74 -13.98
CA GLY A 61 -1.71 7.58 -14.89
C GLY A 61 -0.99 6.31 -14.40
N ARG A 62 -0.17 6.39 -13.35
CA ARG A 62 0.50 5.23 -12.71
C ARG A 62 -0.40 4.50 -11.72
N GLY A 63 -1.44 5.16 -11.21
CA GLY A 63 -2.37 4.60 -10.25
C GLY A 63 -1.83 4.56 -8.81
N LEU A 64 -2.74 4.58 -7.84
CA LEU A 64 -2.41 4.60 -6.40
C LEU A 64 -1.77 3.27 -5.96
N MET A 65 -2.18 2.17 -6.58
CA MET A 65 -1.63 0.84 -6.31
C MET A 65 -0.14 0.75 -6.66
N SER A 66 0.30 1.43 -7.74
CA SER A 66 1.70 1.45 -8.15
C SER A 66 2.57 2.16 -7.12
N VAL A 67 2.11 3.30 -6.59
CA VAL A 67 2.79 4.03 -5.51
C VAL A 67 2.91 3.19 -4.24
N VAL A 68 1.84 2.49 -3.86
CA VAL A 68 1.84 1.60 -2.68
C VAL A 68 2.80 0.44 -2.88
N LYS A 69 2.86 -0.15 -4.08
CA LYS A 69 3.77 -1.25 -4.41
C LYS A 69 5.23 -0.81 -4.39
N GLU A 70 5.54 0.38 -4.92
CA GLU A 70 6.88 0.98 -4.87
C GLU A 70 7.30 1.29 -3.43
N GLY A 71 6.42 1.94 -2.66
CA GLY A 71 6.65 2.19 -1.23
C GLY A 71 6.86 0.90 -0.44
N THR A 72 6.07 -0.14 -0.71
CA THR A 72 6.23 -1.46 -0.09
C THR A 72 7.57 -2.07 -0.46
N LYS A 73 8.03 -1.96 -1.71
CA LYS A 73 9.35 -2.45 -2.14
C LYS A 73 10.49 -1.73 -1.42
N LEU A 74 10.38 -0.42 -1.22
CA LEU A 74 11.36 0.38 -0.48
C LEU A 74 11.36 0.05 1.02
N LEU A 75 10.19 -0.15 1.62
CA LEU A 75 10.05 -0.50 3.04
C LEU A 75 10.38 -1.97 3.34
N SER A 76 10.19 -2.87 2.36
CA SER A 76 10.55 -4.28 2.47
C SER A 76 12.02 -4.53 2.15
N ALA A 77 12.70 -3.56 1.53
CA ALA A 77 14.14 -3.61 1.37
C ALA A 77 14.77 -3.50 2.77
N PRO A 78 15.64 -4.43 3.18
CA PRO A 78 16.41 -4.26 4.39
C PRO A 78 17.14 -2.92 4.31
N ASN A 79 16.94 -2.06 5.31
CA ASN A 79 17.64 -0.78 5.38
C ASN A 79 19.14 -1.11 5.44
N LEU A 80 19.89 -0.82 4.37
CA LEU A 80 21.28 -1.27 4.25
C LEU A 80 22.15 -0.71 5.39
N GLY A 81 21.74 0.41 6.00
CA GLY A 81 22.34 0.99 7.20
C GLY A 81 22.19 0.14 8.48
N ASP A 82 21.14 -0.69 8.56
CA ASP A 82 20.93 -1.62 9.69
C ASP A 82 21.73 -2.92 9.52
N TYR A 83 22.13 -3.26 8.28
CA TYR A 83 22.88 -4.47 7.95
C TYR A 83 24.40 -4.24 7.80
N ILE A 84 24.84 -2.99 7.56
CA ILE A 84 26.26 -2.67 7.37
C ILE A 84 26.70 -1.61 8.40
N PRO A 85 26.89 -2.00 9.68
CA PRO A 85 27.41 -1.08 10.71
C PRO A 85 28.77 -0.48 10.35
N PHE A 86 29.54 -1.15 9.50
CA PHE A 86 30.88 -0.73 9.07
C PHE A 86 30.91 0.46 8.09
N LEU A 87 29.80 0.82 7.43
CA LEU A 87 29.75 1.99 6.55
C LEU A 87 29.42 3.30 7.30
N LEU A 88 28.79 3.20 8.48
CA LEU A 88 28.41 4.36 9.29
C LEU A 88 29.54 4.80 10.26
N LEU A 89 30.36 3.86 10.72
CA LEU A 89 31.47 4.08 11.66
C LEU A 89 32.62 5.00 11.17
N PRO A 90 33.03 4.97 9.88
CA PRO A 90 34.14 5.81 9.42
C PRO A 90 33.75 7.29 9.26
N LEU A 91 32.46 7.58 9.07
CA LEU A 91 31.95 8.95 8.88
C LEU A 91 31.79 9.70 10.21
N THR A 92 31.39 9.00 11.29
CA THR A 92 31.33 9.59 12.64
C THR A 92 32.71 9.84 13.23
N SER A 93 33.71 8.99 12.93
CA SER A 93 35.07 9.14 13.48
C SER A 93 35.93 10.19 12.77
N LYS A 94 35.61 10.55 11.52
CA LYS A 94 36.30 11.61 10.77
C LYS A 94 35.69 12.99 10.94
N GLY A 95 34.44 13.10 11.40
CA GLY A 95 33.75 14.37 11.66
C GLY A 95 34.07 15.01 13.01
N LEU A 96 34.70 14.29 13.95
CA LEU A 96 35.01 14.78 15.30
C LEU A 96 36.47 15.23 15.50
N GLN A 97 37.36 15.08 14.51
CA GLN A 97 38.78 15.50 14.60
C GLN A 97 39.12 16.76 13.79
N SER A 98 38.13 17.52 13.31
CA SER A 98 38.36 18.76 12.57
C SER A 98 37.47 19.93 13.04
N ALA A 99 37.15 19.96 14.34
CA ALA A 99 36.66 21.15 15.04
C ALA A 99 37.71 21.63 16.05
#